data_AF-A0A928IPY5-F1
#
_entry.id   AF-A0A928IPY5-F1
#
_cell.length_a   1.000
_cell.length_b   1.000
_cell.length_c   1.000
_cell.angle_alpha   90.00
_cell.angle_beta   90.00
_cell.angle_gamma   90.00
#
_symmetry.space_group_name_H-M   'P 1'
#
loop_
_entity.id
_entity.type
_entity.pdbx_description
1 polymer ?
#
loop_
_entity_poly.entity_id
_entity_poly.type
_entity_poly.pdbx_seq_one_letter_code
_entity_poly.pdbx_strand_id
1 'polypeptide(L)'
;MSRIKIEANVERMLYSEAMGRCMNPACQEELFINDGDIMEKAHIEAYCSTQDNSFENLVILCPNCHTKFDKLHSFKEEEIREWKRIRKEEVQHFFCKKFSTFEELEAEVAPILLQNKSYFENYFLNENKTLWDKVEGKILVNNRKLKNLFESNLNLFQTNSENSYSNLWYIQQFITHADEFEATRVDEEKCRQVLFPTEINSIFGIAPVVNSLLPWTESFEALITCFKKKGIFKSIVLGVPDPYISFKDETPALFLKDIPRLRQLIHDYKCFRSNKMRFESLNFVFTCLRGKKLKWKYLNSSNLREIIVNGIKFIFVYEYCLSDVALMSMSPVENSIIVNLHGWNGKSCISQKAYERAKKMKVNLMTTNEFRDYISVM
;
A
#
# COMPACT_ATOMS: atom_id res chain seq x y z
N MET A 1 -12.11 -55.25 13.64
CA MET A 1 -11.01 -54.42 13.09
C MET A 1 -10.67 -53.35 14.12
N SER A 2 -9.40 -53.17 14.46
CA SER A 2 -8.96 -52.09 15.35
C SER A 2 -9.20 -50.73 14.68
N ARG A 3 -9.77 -49.76 15.41
CA ARG A 3 -9.96 -48.39 14.90
C ARG A 3 -8.61 -47.83 14.44
N ILE A 4 -8.57 -47.29 13.22
CA ILE A 4 -7.40 -46.57 12.72
C ILE A 4 -7.28 -45.28 13.55
N LYS A 5 -6.07 -44.98 14.01
CA LYS A 5 -5.80 -43.77 14.80
C LYS A 5 -5.99 -42.54 13.91
N ILE A 6 -6.63 -41.49 14.44
CA ILE A 6 -6.70 -40.18 13.78
C ILE A 6 -5.28 -39.63 13.62
N GLU A 7 -4.95 -39.14 12.43
CA GLU A 7 -3.64 -38.56 12.17
C GLU A 7 -3.41 -37.29 13.01
N ALA A 8 -2.17 -37.10 13.47
CA ALA A 8 -1.82 -35.97 14.33
C ALA A 8 -2.09 -34.60 13.67
N ASN A 9 -1.98 -34.51 12.33
CA ASN A 9 -2.30 -33.27 11.61
C ASN A 9 -3.81 -32.95 11.68
N VAL A 10 -4.67 -33.95 11.45
CA VAL A 10 -6.13 -33.79 11.54
C VAL A 10 -6.54 -33.36 12.96
N GLU A 11 -5.95 -33.99 13.98
CA GLU A 11 -6.17 -33.61 15.38
C GLU A 11 -5.80 -32.15 15.66
N ARG A 12 -4.64 -31.68 15.17
CA ARG A 12 -4.23 -30.27 15.32
C ARG A 12 -5.17 -29.31 14.59
N MET A 13 -5.64 -29.67 13.39
CA MET A 13 -6.60 -28.87 12.63
C MET A 13 -7.92 -28.72 13.41
N LEU A 14 -8.43 -29.82 13.98
CA LEU A 14 -9.65 -29.80 14.79
C LEU A 14 -9.51 -28.91 16.03
N TYR A 15 -8.39 -29.02 16.73
CA TYR A 15 -8.13 -28.19 17.92
C TYR A 15 -8.01 -26.70 17.57
N SER A 16 -7.39 -26.41 16.43
CA SER A 16 -7.26 -25.04 15.92
C SER A 16 -8.62 -24.45 15.54
N GLU A 17 -9.47 -25.21 14.85
CA GLU A 17 -10.83 -24.79 14.47
C GLU A 17 -11.75 -24.62 15.69
N ALA A 18 -11.60 -25.48 16.70
CA ALA A 18 -12.40 -25.39 17.92
C ALA A 18 -12.09 -24.12 18.74
N MET A 19 -10.91 -23.52 18.58
CA MET A 19 -10.48 -22.33 19.35
C MET A 19 -10.69 -22.47 20.87
N GLY A 20 -10.57 -23.69 21.39
CA GLY A 20 -10.79 -24.02 22.81
C GLY A 20 -12.25 -23.93 23.29
N ARG A 21 -13.22 -23.87 22.38
CA ARG A 21 -14.66 -23.85 22.69
C ARG A 21 -15.43 -24.93 21.95
N CYS A 22 -16.47 -25.46 22.60
CA CYS A 22 -17.41 -26.41 21.99
C CYS A 22 -17.92 -25.87 20.65
N MET A 23 -17.90 -26.68 19.59
CA MET A 23 -18.27 -26.24 18.24
C MET A 23 -19.79 -26.11 18.02
N ASN A 24 -20.62 -26.52 18.99
CA ASN A 24 -22.05 -26.20 18.99
C ASN A 24 -22.24 -24.69 19.21
N PRO A 25 -22.80 -23.94 18.23
CA PRO A 25 -22.94 -22.49 18.31
C PRO A 25 -23.79 -22.01 19.50
N ALA A 26 -24.72 -22.83 19.98
CA ALA A 26 -25.57 -22.49 21.14
C ALA A 26 -24.92 -22.78 22.50
N CYS A 27 -23.78 -23.48 22.53
CA CYS A 27 -23.11 -23.89 23.76
C CYS A 27 -21.85 -23.04 24.04
N GLN A 28 -20.89 -23.03 23.12
CA GLN A 28 -19.64 -22.24 23.22
C GLN A 28 -18.86 -22.41 24.55
N GLU A 29 -19.09 -23.50 25.27
CA GLU A 29 -18.45 -23.82 26.54
C GLU A 29 -16.94 -23.98 26.37
N GLU A 30 -16.17 -23.48 27.34
CA GLU A 30 -14.71 -23.62 27.34
C GLU A 30 -14.32 -25.08 27.54
N LEU A 31 -13.44 -25.57 26.66
CA LEU A 31 -13.03 -26.98 26.66
C LEU A 31 -11.77 -27.23 27.46
N PHE A 32 -10.98 -26.19 27.71
CA PHE A 32 -9.78 -26.23 28.54
C PHE A 32 -10.13 -25.73 29.94
N ILE A 33 -10.11 -26.61 30.93
CA ILE A 33 -10.48 -26.30 32.32
C ILE A 33 -9.30 -26.69 33.22
N ASN A 34 -8.66 -25.69 33.83
CA ASN A 34 -7.45 -25.85 34.65
C ASN A 34 -6.34 -26.60 33.89
N ASP A 35 -5.81 -27.69 34.46
CA ASP A 35 -4.73 -28.51 33.90
C ASP A 35 -5.24 -29.66 33.00
N GLY A 36 -6.52 -29.64 32.60
CA GLY A 36 -7.12 -30.69 31.77
C GLY A 36 -8.02 -30.15 30.66
N ASP A 37 -8.49 -31.06 29.80
CA ASP A 37 -9.47 -30.79 28.76
C ASP A 37 -10.69 -31.72 28.89
N ILE A 38 -11.88 -31.18 28.61
CA ILE A 38 -13.14 -31.94 28.56
C ILE A 38 -13.59 -32.18 27.11
N MET A 39 -12.67 -32.06 26.15
CA MET A 39 -13.02 -32.07 24.74
C MET A 39 -13.24 -33.49 24.24
N GLU A 40 -14.33 -33.70 23.51
CA GLU A 40 -14.62 -34.99 22.87
C GLU A 40 -14.67 -34.82 21.35
N LYS A 41 -14.03 -35.75 20.64
CA LYS A 41 -14.06 -35.85 19.18
C LYS A 41 -15.21 -36.75 18.77
N ALA A 42 -16.18 -36.21 18.05
CA ALA A 42 -17.24 -37.00 17.44
C ALA A 42 -17.00 -37.15 15.93
N HIS A 43 -17.33 -38.33 15.42
CA HIS A 43 -17.52 -38.55 13.99
C HIS A 43 -18.91 -38.07 13.60
N ILE A 44 -19.00 -37.24 12.55
CA ILE A 44 -20.29 -36.76 12.03
C ILE A 44 -21.04 -37.92 11.41
N GLU A 45 -20.41 -38.63 10.47
CA GLU A 45 -20.86 -39.93 9.97
C GLU A 45 -20.14 -41.05 10.73
N ALA A 46 -20.90 -42.02 11.23
CA ALA A 46 -20.40 -43.07 12.09
C ALA A 46 -19.19 -43.83 11.47
N TYR A 47 -18.08 -43.89 12.22
CA TYR A 47 -16.84 -44.54 11.77
C TYR A 47 -17.01 -46.01 11.38
N CYS A 48 -17.95 -46.74 11.99
CA CYS A 48 -18.21 -48.14 11.62
C CYS A 48 -18.74 -48.30 10.19
N SER A 49 -19.35 -47.25 9.64
CA SER A 49 -19.94 -47.23 8.30
C SER A 49 -18.95 -46.72 7.25
N THR A 50 -18.15 -45.71 7.60
CA THR A 50 -17.31 -44.98 6.63
C THR A 50 -15.81 -45.23 6.78
N GLN A 51 -15.37 -45.60 7.98
CA GLN A 51 -13.97 -45.58 8.41
C GLN A 51 -13.26 -44.23 8.19
N ASP A 52 -14.03 -43.14 8.09
CA ASP A 52 -13.54 -41.82 7.72
C ASP A 52 -13.08 -41.02 8.95
N ASN A 53 -11.77 -40.83 9.07
CA ASN A 53 -11.11 -39.97 10.06
C ASN A 53 -10.67 -38.61 9.47
N SER A 54 -11.24 -38.19 8.34
CA SER A 54 -10.96 -36.91 7.74
C SER A 54 -11.33 -35.76 8.66
N PHE A 55 -10.66 -34.63 8.46
CA PHE A 55 -11.00 -33.39 9.15
C PHE A 55 -12.48 -33.02 8.95
N GLU A 56 -13.02 -33.22 7.75
CA GLU A 56 -14.40 -32.87 7.40
C GLU A 56 -15.44 -33.76 8.11
N ASN A 57 -15.07 -34.98 8.50
CA ASN A 57 -15.97 -35.90 9.21
C ASN A 57 -15.83 -35.83 10.75
N LEU A 58 -15.01 -34.93 11.29
CA LEU A 58 -14.76 -34.81 12.73
C LEU A 58 -15.18 -33.44 13.27
N VAL A 59 -15.70 -33.44 14.51
CA VAL A 59 -16.10 -32.22 15.23
C VAL A 59 -15.66 -32.30 16.70
N ILE A 60 -15.38 -31.15 17.32
CA ILE A 60 -15.03 -31.04 18.74
C ILE A 60 -16.24 -30.52 19.55
N LEU A 61 -16.66 -31.29 20.55
CA LEU A 61 -17.79 -30.98 21.41
C LEU A 61 -17.40 -31.09 22.90
N CYS A 62 -18.14 -30.41 23.78
CA CYS A 62 -18.10 -30.72 25.21
C CYS A 62 -18.87 -32.02 25.50
N PRO A 63 -18.68 -32.68 26.66
CA PRO A 63 -19.25 -33.99 26.93
C PRO A 63 -20.79 -34.03 26.87
N ASN A 64 -21.43 -32.91 27.23
CA ASN A 64 -22.88 -32.75 27.16
C ASN A 64 -23.39 -32.72 25.72
N CYS A 65 -22.75 -31.93 24.85
CA CYS A 65 -23.12 -31.85 23.44
C CYS A 65 -22.79 -33.15 22.70
N HIS A 66 -21.64 -33.76 23.02
CA HIS A 66 -21.25 -35.05 22.46
C HIS A 66 -22.25 -36.15 22.83
N THR A 67 -22.65 -36.26 24.10
CA THR A 67 -23.67 -37.23 24.55
C THR A 67 -25.01 -37.03 23.85
N LYS A 68 -25.45 -35.77 23.72
CA LYS A 68 -26.70 -35.45 23.02
C LYS A 68 -26.67 -35.86 21.55
N PHE A 69 -25.53 -35.73 20.90
CA PHE A 69 -25.35 -36.14 19.50
C PHE A 69 -25.21 -37.66 19.36
N ASP A 70 -24.21 -38.26 20.01
CA ASP A 70 -23.78 -39.64 19.79
C ASP A 70 -24.72 -40.67 20.43
N LYS A 71 -25.27 -40.38 21.61
CA LYS A 71 -26.09 -41.35 22.38
C LYS A 71 -27.57 -41.06 22.34
N LEU A 72 -27.95 -39.78 22.38
CA LEU A 72 -29.36 -39.37 22.45
C LEU A 72 -29.94 -38.98 21.08
N HIS A 73 -29.12 -38.95 20.02
CA HIS A 73 -29.51 -38.58 18.65
C HIS A 73 -30.38 -37.32 18.59
N SER A 74 -30.10 -36.36 19.49
CA SER A 74 -30.85 -35.12 19.62
C SER A 74 -30.51 -34.08 18.54
N PHE A 75 -29.46 -34.35 17.76
CA PHE A 75 -29.01 -33.54 16.63
C PHE A 75 -28.76 -34.45 15.43
N LYS A 76 -29.12 -34.00 14.24
CA LYS A 76 -28.85 -34.71 12.99
C LYS A 76 -27.45 -34.39 12.47
N GLU A 77 -26.92 -35.27 11.62
CA GLU A 77 -25.61 -35.08 11.00
C GLU A 77 -25.54 -33.76 10.21
N GLU A 78 -26.62 -33.37 9.51
CA GLU A 78 -26.67 -32.10 8.77
C GLU A 78 -26.53 -30.88 9.69
N GLU A 79 -27.09 -30.94 10.91
CA GLU A 79 -26.96 -29.87 11.89
C GLU A 79 -25.52 -29.74 12.38
N ILE A 80 -24.82 -30.87 12.59
CA ILE A 80 -23.41 -30.85 13.00
C ILE A 80 -22.52 -30.32 11.86
N ARG A 81 -22.81 -30.67 10.61
CA ARG A 81 -22.12 -30.11 9.43
C ARG A 81 -22.30 -28.59 9.37
N GLU A 82 -23.50 -28.11 9.66
CA GLU A 82 -23.80 -26.68 9.73
C GLU A 82 -23.05 -26.00 10.88
N TRP A 83 -22.94 -26.61 12.06
CA TRP A 83 -22.12 -26.09 13.17
C TRP A 83 -20.65 -25.95 12.78
N LYS A 84 -20.11 -26.95 12.09
CA LYS A 84 -18.74 -26.90 11.57
C LYS A 84 -18.56 -25.78 10.55
N ARG A 85 -19.54 -25.58 9.65
CA ARG A 85 -19.56 -24.44 8.71
C ARG A 85 -19.58 -23.09 9.44
N ILE A 86 -20.48 -22.92 10.42
CA ILE A 86 -20.58 -21.70 11.24
C ILE A 86 -19.25 -21.44 11.95
N ARG A 87 -18.65 -22.44 12.60
CA ARG A 87 -17.37 -22.27 13.29
C ARG A 87 -16.25 -21.87 12.33
N LYS A 88 -16.18 -22.47 11.13
CA LYS A 88 -15.23 -22.07 10.10
C LYS A 88 -15.42 -20.61 9.70
N GLU A 89 -16.66 -20.14 9.58
CA GLU A 89 -16.98 -18.74 9.31
C GLU A 89 -16.62 -17.81 10.48
N GLU A 90 -16.85 -18.22 11.72
CA GLU A 90 -16.44 -17.47 12.92
C GLU A 90 -14.91 -17.31 12.98
N VAL A 91 -14.17 -18.40 12.76
CA VAL A 91 -12.72 -18.42 12.67
C VAL A 91 -12.26 -17.47 11.56
N GLN A 92 -12.81 -17.61 10.35
CA GLN A 92 -12.48 -16.73 9.24
C GLN A 92 -12.81 -15.28 9.55
N HIS A 93 -13.98 -14.97 10.08
CA HIS A 93 -14.38 -13.62 10.43
C HIS A 93 -13.45 -12.99 11.47
N PHE A 94 -13.04 -13.78 12.47
CA PHE A 94 -12.10 -13.34 13.50
C PHE A 94 -10.72 -12.98 12.91
N PHE A 95 -10.25 -13.72 11.90
CA PHE A 95 -8.95 -13.48 11.28
C PHE A 95 -8.98 -12.57 10.04
N CYS A 96 -10.14 -12.38 9.40
CA CYS A 96 -10.34 -11.62 8.16
C CYS A 96 -10.96 -10.24 8.44
N LYS A 97 -10.22 -9.41 9.17
CA LYS A 97 -10.63 -8.02 9.48
C LYS A 97 -10.70 -7.20 8.20
N LYS A 98 -11.87 -6.62 7.92
CA LYS A 98 -12.08 -5.68 6.81
C LYS A 98 -12.03 -4.24 7.30
N PHE A 99 -11.48 -3.36 6.48
CA PHE A 99 -11.34 -1.94 6.75
C PHE A 99 -12.10 -1.11 5.73
N SER A 100 -12.54 0.07 6.15
CA SER A 100 -13.24 1.00 5.26
C SER A 100 -12.27 1.87 4.47
N THR A 101 -11.06 2.08 5.01
CA THR A 101 -10.05 2.94 4.40
C THR A 101 -8.66 2.29 4.44
N PHE A 102 -7.81 2.68 3.48
CA PHE A 102 -6.41 2.26 3.48
C PHE A 102 -5.66 2.75 4.73
N GLU A 103 -6.01 3.92 5.27
CA GLU A 103 -5.41 4.49 6.50
C GLU A 103 -5.62 3.57 7.72
N GLU A 104 -6.81 2.97 7.85
CA GLU A 104 -7.09 1.97 8.90
C GLU A 104 -6.31 0.66 8.69
N LEU A 105 -6.24 0.17 7.45
CA LEU A 105 -5.44 -1.01 7.12
C LEU A 105 -3.95 -0.77 7.39
N GLU A 106 -3.44 0.40 7.00
CA GLU A 106 -2.06 0.82 7.20
C GLU A 106 -1.67 0.81 8.68
N ALA A 107 -2.54 1.33 9.56
CA ALA A 107 -2.29 1.36 11.00
C ALA A 107 -2.07 -0.05 11.61
N GLU A 108 -2.70 -1.07 11.03
CA GLU A 108 -2.60 -2.46 11.49
C GLU A 108 -1.45 -3.22 10.81
N VAL A 109 -1.22 -2.94 9.53
CA VAL A 109 -0.22 -3.63 8.70
C VAL A 109 1.20 -3.11 8.96
N ALA A 110 1.38 -1.79 9.06
CA ALA A 110 2.70 -1.19 9.11
C ALA A 110 3.57 -1.68 10.30
N PRO A 111 3.04 -1.86 11.53
CA PRO A 111 3.82 -2.42 12.63
C PRO A 111 4.31 -3.86 12.38
N ILE A 112 3.49 -4.68 11.70
CA ILE A 112 3.83 -6.07 11.40
C ILE A 112 4.93 -6.14 10.35
N LEU A 113 4.81 -5.35 9.28
CA LEU A 113 5.84 -5.24 8.25
C LEU A 113 7.15 -4.67 8.80
N LEU A 114 7.09 -3.65 9.66
CA LEU A 114 8.28 -3.07 10.31
C LEU A 114 9.00 -4.09 11.18
N GLN A 115 8.25 -4.91 11.92
CA GLN A 115 8.81 -6.01 12.70
C GLN A 115 9.47 -7.06 11.79
N ASN A 116 8.82 -7.46 10.70
CA ASN A 116 9.41 -8.39 9.73
C ASN A 116 10.70 -7.86 9.11
N LYS A 117 10.71 -6.58 8.70
CA LYS A 117 11.89 -5.90 8.18
C LYS A 117 13.02 -5.92 9.21
N SER A 118 12.74 -5.55 10.46
CA SER A 118 13.72 -5.58 11.55
C SER A 118 14.30 -6.98 11.79
N TYR A 119 13.46 -8.03 11.78
CA TYR A 119 13.95 -9.40 11.93
C TYR A 119 14.83 -9.84 10.77
N PHE A 120 14.41 -9.54 9.54
CA PHE A 120 15.17 -9.87 8.35
C PHE A 120 16.54 -9.18 8.33
N GLU A 121 16.57 -7.86 8.57
CA GLU A 121 17.80 -7.09 8.55
C GLU A 121 18.75 -7.48 9.69
N ASN A 122 18.24 -7.66 10.90
CA ASN A 122 19.10 -7.90 12.06
C ASN A 122 19.61 -9.34 12.17
N TYR A 123 18.86 -10.33 11.68
CA TYR A 123 19.18 -11.75 11.89
C TYR A 123 19.52 -12.51 10.60
N PHE A 124 18.86 -12.20 9.49
CA PHE A 124 19.15 -12.87 8.21
C PHE A 124 20.33 -12.20 7.49
N LEU A 125 20.25 -10.88 7.24
CA LEU A 125 21.30 -10.17 6.50
C LEU A 125 22.63 -10.06 7.25
N ASN A 126 22.59 -10.04 8.58
CA ASN A 126 23.79 -10.07 9.42
C ASN A 126 24.38 -11.48 9.63
N GLU A 127 23.93 -12.46 8.83
CA GLU A 127 24.41 -13.85 8.83
C GLU A 127 24.32 -14.57 10.20
N ASN A 128 23.42 -14.13 11.08
CA ASN A 128 23.24 -14.72 12.40
C ASN A 128 22.27 -15.92 12.37
N LYS A 129 22.69 -17.00 11.71
CA LYS A 129 21.85 -18.18 11.44
C LYS A 129 21.21 -18.77 12.71
N THR A 130 21.96 -18.87 13.81
CA THR A 130 21.44 -19.44 15.06
C THR A 130 20.30 -18.63 15.67
N LEU A 131 20.33 -17.29 15.55
CA LEU A 131 19.21 -16.45 15.98
C LEU A 131 18.10 -16.41 14.93
N TRP A 132 18.44 -16.42 13.64
CA TRP A 132 17.46 -16.51 12.56
C TRP A 132 16.51 -17.70 12.75
N ASP A 133 17.04 -18.89 13.03
CA ASP A 133 16.24 -20.11 13.20
C ASP A 133 15.22 -19.98 14.37
N LYS A 134 15.51 -19.13 15.36
CA LYS A 134 14.60 -18.83 16.48
C LYS A 134 13.53 -17.79 16.13
N VAL A 135 13.80 -16.88 15.20
CA VAL A 135 12.90 -15.76 14.85
C VAL A 135 12.15 -15.97 13.54
N GLU A 136 12.58 -16.85 12.63
CA GLU A 136 11.92 -17.14 11.35
C GLU A 136 10.44 -17.51 11.56
N GLY A 137 10.14 -18.27 12.61
CA GLY A 137 8.77 -18.59 13.02
C GLY A 137 7.87 -17.38 13.25
N LYS A 138 8.43 -16.25 13.69
CA LYS A 138 7.68 -15.00 13.85
C LYS A 138 7.36 -14.36 12.51
N ILE A 139 8.28 -14.40 11.55
CA ILE A 139 8.03 -13.92 10.18
C ILE A 139 6.94 -14.75 9.50
N LEU A 140 6.93 -16.07 9.69
CA LEU A 140 5.86 -16.94 9.16
C LEU A 140 4.49 -16.56 9.71
N VAL A 141 4.38 -16.39 11.03
CA VAL A 141 3.13 -15.96 11.67
C VAL A 141 2.70 -14.58 11.15
N ASN A 142 3.64 -13.64 11.02
CA ASN A 142 3.37 -12.31 10.52
C ASN A 142 2.95 -12.31 9.04
N ASN A 143 3.63 -13.09 8.19
CA ASN A 143 3.29 -13.24 6.78
C ASN A 143 1.87 -13.79 6.61
N ARG A 144 1.47 -14.78 7.43
CA ARG A 144 0.10 -15.30 7.41
C ARG A 144 -0.92 -14.24 7.82
N LYS A 145 -0.63 -13.46 8.87
CA LYS A 145 -1.50 -12.33 9.27
C LYS A 145 -1.63 -11.30 8.15
N LEU A 146 -0.51 -10.88 7.57
CA LEU A 146 -0.47 -9.91 6.46
C LEU A 146 -1.25 -10.44 5.24
N LYS A 147 -1.04 -11.70 4.87
CA LYS A 147 -1.79 -12.37 3.79
C LYS A 147 -3.29 -12.26 4.03
N ASN A 148 -3.79 -12.68 5.19
CA ASN A 148 -5.22 -12.64 5.51
C ASN A 148 -5.78 -11.21 5.49
N LEU A 149 -5.03 -10.24 6.03
CA LEU A 149 -5.40 -8.82 5.99
C LEU A 149 -5.47 -8.30 4.55
N PHE A 150 -4.52 -8.67 3.69
CA PHE A 150 -4.51 -8.24 2.30
C PHE A 150 -5.62 -8.88 1.48
N GLU A 151 -5.81 -10.20 1.57
CA GLU A 151 -6.88 -10.93 0.87
C GLU A 151 -8.26 -10.38 1.22
N SER A 152 -8.47 -9.98 2.47
CA SER A 152 -9.74 -9.42 2.94
C SER A 152 -10.00 -7.98 2.47
N ASN A 153 -8.96 -7.27 2.01
CA ASN A 153 -8.98 -5.83 1.76
C ASN A 153 -8.41 -5.42 0.39
N LEU A 154 -8.42 -6.33 -0.60
CA LEU A 154 -7.85 -6.09 -1.93
C LEU A 154 -8.42 -4.83 -2.61
N ASN A 155 -9.67 -4.48 -2.31
CA ASN A 155 -10.36 -3.31 -2.87
C ASN A 155 -9.80 -1.96 -2.40
N LEU A 156 -8.92 -1.93 -1.38
CA LEU A 156 -8.30 -0.70 -0.89
C LEU A 156 -7.02 -0.33 -1.66
N PHE A 157 -6.47 -1.24 -2.46
CA PHE A 157 -5.22 -0.99 -3.18
C PHE A 157 -5.44 -0.38 -4.55
N GLN A 158 -4.58 0.55 -4.92
CA GLN A 158 -4.59 1.15 -6.24
C GLN A 158 -4.34 0.10 -7.34
N THR A 159 -5.14 0.16 -8.40
CA THR A 159 -5.06 -0.74 -9.57
C THR A 159 -4.65 -0.02 -10.84
N ASN A 160 -3.93 -0.73 -11.72
CA ASN A 160 -3.56 -0.28 -13.06
C ASN A 160 -3.62 -1.47 -14.01
N SER A 161 -3.83 -1.21 -15.32
CA SER A 161 -3.78 -2.23 -16.36
C SER A 161 -2.38 -2.81 -16.55
N GLU A 162 -1.35 -2.01 -16.30
CA GLU A 162 0.04 -2.44 -16.32
C GLU A 162 0.50 -2.83 -14.91
N ASN A 163 0.97 -4.07 -14.76
CA ASN A 163 1.28 -4.67 -13.47
C ASN A 163 2.33 -3.87 -12.68
N SER A 164 3.36 -3.39 -13.35
CA SER A 164 4.43 -2.57 -12.74
C SER A 164 3.93 -1.23 -12.16
N TYR A 165 2.73 -0.78 -12.56
CA TYR A 165 2.07 0.42 -12.04
C TYR A 165 0.91 0.13 -11.08
N SER A 166 0.71 -1.13 -10.68
CA SER A 166 -0.42 -1.56 -9.84
C SER A 166 0.05 -1.94 -8.43
N ASN A 167 -0.40 -1.22 -7.41
CA ASN A 167 -0.12 -1.60 -6.02
C ASN A 167 -0.81 -2.92 -5.64
N LEU A 168 -2.01 -3.17 -6.19
CA LEU A 168 -2.70 -4.45 -6.04
C LEU A 168 -1.85 -5.63 -6.56
N TRP A 169 -1.11 -5.44 -7.66
CA TRP A 169 -0.24 -6.48 -8.19
C TRP A 169 0.88 -6.84 -7.21
N TYR A 170 1.55 -5.85 -6.61
CA TYR A 170 2.57 -6.09 -5.58
C TYR A 170 2.00 -6.82 -4.36
N ILE A 171 0.76 -6.52 -3.98
CA ILE A 171 0.05 -7.23 -2.90
C ILE A 171 -0.18 -8.70 -3.25
N GLN A 172 -0.58 -8.98 -4.48
CA GLN A 172 -0.72 -10.36 -4.96
C GLN A 172 0.63 -11.09 -4.97
N GLN A 173 1.72 -10.43 -5.37
CA GLN A 173 3.07 -11.01 -5.28
C GLN A 173 3.46 -11.33 -3.82
N PHE A 174 3.10 -10.47 -2.87
CA PHE A 174 3.35 -10.75 -1.46
C PHE A 174 2.58 -11.98 -0.97
N ILE A 175 1.33 -12.14 -1.40
CA ILE A 175 0.52 -13.31 -1.03
C ILE A 175 1.20 -14.59 -1.56
N THR A 176 1.61 -14.62 -2.83
CA THR A 176 2.35 -15.75 -3.40
C THR A 176 3.69 -15.98 -2.68
N HIS A 177 4.42 -14.91 -2.38
CA HIS A 177 5.66 -14.99 -1.60
C HIS A 177 5.42 -15.63 -0.23
N ALA A 178 4.38 -15.23 0.49
CA ALA A 178 4.07 -15.77 1.81
C ALA A 178 3.78 -17.28 1.75
N ASP A 179 3.05 -17.72 0.71
CA ASP A 179 2.75 -19.15 0.49
C ASP A 179 4.00 -19.95 0.12
N GLU A 180 4.81 -19.47 -0.81
CA GLU A 180 6.08 -20.13 -1.18
C GLU A 180 7.05 -20.17 0.01
N PHE A 181 7.14 -19.07 0.77
CA PHE A 181 8.02 -18.98 1.93
C PHE A 181 7.64 -20.00 3.01
N GLU A 182 6.35 -20.22 3.23
CA GLU A 182 5.83 -21.22 4.16
C GLU A 182 6.04 -22.65 3.63
N ALA A 183 5.65 -22.91 2.38
CA ALA A 183 5.71 -24.24 1.77
C ALA A 183 7.14 -24.79 1.69
N THR A 184 8.11 -23.93 1.37
CA THR A 184 9.52 -24.33 1.18
C THR A 184 10.35 -24.31 2.46
N ARG A 185 9.71 -24.10 3.64
CA ARG A 185 10.44 -23.88 4.89
C ARG A 185 11.33 -25.06 5.28
N VAL A 186 10.81 -26.27 5.13
CA VAL A 186 11.46 -27.52 5.57
C VAL A 186 12.37 -28.13 4.50
N ASP A 187 12.38 -27.56 3.31
CA ASP A 187 13.18 -28.07 2.20
C ASP A 187 14.68 -27.84 2.49
N GLU A 188 15.50 -28.84 2.16
CA GLU A 188 16.96 -28.73 2.26
C GLU A 188 17.49 -27.60 1.36
N GLU A 189 16.89 -27.45 0.18
CA GLU A 189 17.14 -26.36 -0.76
C GLU A 189 15.87 -25.53 -0.98
N LYS A 190 15.91 -24.27 -0.53
CA LYS A 190 14.78 -23.34 -0.60
C LYS A 190 14.64 -22.75 -2.01
N CYS A 191 13.98 -23.46 -2.91
CA CYS A 191 13.68 -22.99 -4.28
C CYS A 191 12.41 -22.14 -4.32
N ARG A 192 12.56 -20.81 -4.36
CA ARG A 192 11.44 -19.86 -4.44
C ARG A 192 11.49 -19.08 -5.73
N GLN A 193 10.36 -18.96 -6.41
CA GLN A 193 10.19 -18.15 -7.61
C GLN A 193 9.88 -16.69 -7.23
N VAL A 194 9.10 -16.50 -6.16
CA VAL A 194 8.63 -15.18 -5.73
C VAL A 194 9.32 -14.75 -4.44
N LEU A 195 10.20 -13.75 -4.57
CA LEU A 195 10.85 -13.09 -3.43
C LEU A 195 9.95 -12.02 -2.82
N PHE A 196 10.32 -11.54 -1.64
CA PHE A 196 9.58 -10.49 -0.94
C PHE A 196 9.52 -9.20 -1.80
N PRO A 197 8.32 -8.70 -2.17
CA PRO A 197 8.18 -7.48 -2.94
C PRO A 197 8.46 -6.25 -2.06
N THR A 198 9.62 -5.62 -2.26
CA THR A 198 10.07 -4.46 -1.47
C THR A 198 9.09 -3.27 -1.52
N GLU A 199 8.31 -3.17 -2.59
CA GLU A 199 7.29 -2.16 -2.81
C GLU A 199 6.19 -2.17 -1.75
N ILE A 200 5.95 -3.30 -1.09
CA ILE A 200 5.02 -3.37 0.05
C ILE A 200 5.47 -2.43 1.17
N ASN A 201 6.76 -2.40 1.49
CA ASN A 201 7.27 -1.47 2.50
C ASN A 201 7.10 -0.01 2.06
N SER A 202 7.18 0.28 0.77
CA SER A 202 6.90 1.62 0.24
C SER A 202 5.42 1.99 0.38
N ILE A 203 4.51 1.13 -0.09
CA ILE A 203 3.05 1.35 -0.03
C ILE A 203 2.61 1.74 1.39
N PHE A 204 3.16 1.08 2.41
CA PHE A 204 2.86 1.29 3.83
C PHE A 204 3.80 2.28 4.56
N GLY A 205 4.62 3.04 3.84
CA GLY A 205 5.43 4.13 4.42
C GLY A 205 6.60 3.70 5.31
N ILE A 206 7.08 2.46 5.17
CA ILE A 206 8.15 1.87 5.98
C ILE A 206 9.53 2.13 5.37
N ALA A 207 9.66 1.91 4.06
CA ALA A 207 10.90 2.12 3.34
C ALA A 207 10.60 2.52 1.88
N PRO A 208 11.13 3.65 1.40
CA PRO A 208 10.81 4.13 0.07
C PRO A 208 11.46 3.26 -1.02
N VAL A 209 10.77 3.09 -2.14
CA VAL A 209 11.34 2.52 -3.37
C VAL A 209 11.56 3.67 -4.35
N VAL A 210 12.81 4.10 -4.46
CA VAL A 210 13.20 5.24 -5.30
C VAL A 210 13.13 4.84 -6.77
N ASN A 211 12.29 5.52 -7.54
CA ASN A 211 12.17 5.33 -8.98
C ASN A 211 12.10 6.71 -9.70
N SER A 212 11.87 6.74 -11.01
CA SER A 212 11.69 7.97 -11.78
C SER A 212 10.46 8.75 -11.31
N LEU A 213 10.53 10.08 -11.34
CA LEU A 213 9.44 10.96 -10.95
C LEU A 213 8.18 10.71 -11.79
N LEU A 214 7.01 10.62 -11.14
CA LEU A 214 5.74 10.63 -11.87
C LEU A 214 5.57 11.99 -12.58
N PRO A 215 5.04 12.02 -13.81
CA PRO A 215 4.86 13.27 -14.54
C PRO A 215 3.67 14.11 -14.03
N TRP A 216 3.05 13.77 -12.90
CA TRP A 216 1.70 14.21 -12.53
C TRP A 216 1.69 15.44 -11.62
N THR A 217 2.21 16.59 -12.09
CA THR A 217 2.31 17.80 -11.26
C THR A 217 0.98 18.20 -10.62
N GLU A 218 -0.10 18.20 -11.40
CA GLU A 218 -1.44 18.57 -10.93
C GLU A 218 -1.98 17.57 -9.88
N SER A 219 -1.58 16.31 -9.96
CA SER A 219 -1.95 15.32 -8.93
C SER A 219 -1.23 15.60 -7.61
N PHE A 220 0.02 16.04 -7.65
CA PHE A 220 0.75 16.48 -6.45
C PHE A 220 0.15 17.76 -5.86
N GLU A 221 -0.24 18.73 -6.68
CA GLU A 221 -0.96 19.94 -6.25
C GLU A 221 -2.30 19.60 -5.54
N ALA A 222 -3.06 18.65 -6.10
CA ALA A 222 -4.28 18.14 -5.49
C ALA A 222 -4.00 17.45 -4.15
N LEU A 223 -2.96 16.62 -4.08
CA LEU A 223 -2.57 15.91 -2.86
C LEU A 223 -2.12 16.89 -1.76
N ILE A 224 -1.30 17.90 -2.10
CA ILE A 224 -0.90 18.97 -1.18
C ILE A 224 -2.14 19.70 -0.63
N THR A 225 -3.15 19.93 -1.47
CA THR A 225 -4.40 20.57 -1.05
C THR A 225 -5.15 19.70 -0.03
N CYS A 226 -5.19 18.38 -0.23
CA CYS A 226 -5.75 17.44 0.75
C CYS A 226 -4.98 17.47 2.08
N PHE A 227 -3.64 17.44 2.04
CA PHE A 227 -2.82 17.51 3.24
C PHE A 227 -2.95 18.82 4.02
N LYS A 228 -3.17 19.94 3.33
CA LYS A 228 -3.47 21.22 3.99
C LYS A 228 -4.83 21.22 4.67
N LYS A 229 -5.86 20.67 4.02
CA LYS A 229 -7.19 20.54 4.60
C LYS A 229 -7.15 19.68 5.87
N LYS A 230 -6.32 18.64 5.90
CA LYS A 230 -6.03 17.83 7.09
C LYS A 230 -5.13 18.53 8.14
N GLY A 231 -4.58 19.70 7.84
CA GLY A 231 -3.72 20.46 8.75
C GLY A 231 -2.28 19.96 8.87
N ILE A 232 -1.91 18.86 8.20
CA ILE A 232 -0.61 18.15 8.34
C ILE A 232 0.51 18.69 7.45
N PHE A 233 0.19 19.44 6.39
CA PHE A 233 1.19 19.93 5.43
C PHE A 233 2.09 21.03 6.03
N LYS A 234 3.42 20.88 5.94
CA LYS A 234 4.40 21.91 6.31
C LYS A 234 4.98 22.63 5.10
N SER A 235 5.67 21.90 4.22
CA SER A 235 6.28 22.48 3.02
C SER A 235 6.61 21.42 1.98
N ILE A 236 6.81 21.86 0.73
CA ILE A 236 7.36 21.02 -0.35
C ILE A 236 8.76 21.52 -0.71
N VAL A 237 9.68 20.57 -0.92
CA VAL A 237 11.08 20.84 -1.25
C VAL A 237 11.35 20.37 -2.68
N LEU A 238 11.41 21.33 -3.59
CA LEU A 238 11.76 21.14 -5.00
C LEU A 238 13.18 21.64 -5.30
N GLY A 239 13.72 21.25 -6.45
CA GLY A 239 15.04 21.64 -6.93
C GLY A 239 16.19 20.82 -6.34
N VAL A 240 15.87 19.68 -5.74
CA VAL A 240 16.82 18.73 -5.16
C VAL A 240 16.74 17.40 -5.91
N PRO A 241 17.77 16.53 -5.83
CA PRO A 241 17.76 15.23 -6.50
C PRO A 241 16.52 14.40 -6.14
N ASP A 242 16.16 14.36 -4.85
CA ASP A 242 15.02 13.61 -4.32
C ASP A 242 14.01 14.58 -3.70
N PRO A 243 13.14 15.19 -4.51
CA PRO A 243 12.17 16.17 -4.00
C PRO A 243 11.17 15.49 -3.07
N TYR A 244 10.71 16.21 -2.04
CA TYR A 244 9.87 15.65 -0.99
C TYR A 244 8.88 16.64 -0.41
N ILE A 245 7.83 16.12 0.22
CA ILE A 245 6.89 16.87 1.06
C ILE A 245 7.25 16.62 2.52
N SER A 246 7.30 17.68 3.30
CA SER A 246 7.46 17.66 4.75
C SER A 246 6.13 17.94 5.44
N PHE A 247 5.92 17.30 6.58
CA PHE A 247 4.74 17.45 7.42
C PHE A 247 5.07 18.27 8.68
N LYS A 248 4.03 18.76 9.38
CA LYS A 248 4.21 19.64 10.55
C LYS A 248 4.76 18.91 11.78
N ASP A 249 4.39 17.64 11.94
CA ASP A 249 4.78 16.81 13.07
C ASP A 249 6.07 16.01 12.74
N GLU A 250 6.51 15.14 13.65
CA GLU A 250 7.64 14.21 13.43
C GLU A 250 7.34 13.11 12.40
N THR A 251 6.27 13.25 11.61
CA THR A 251 5.96 12.36 10.49
C THR A 251 7.09 12.39 9.46
N PRO A 252 7.58 11.21 9.02
CA PRO A 252 8.58 11.12 7.98
C PRO A 252 8.18 11.87 6.71
N ALA A 253 9.18 12.44 6.02
CA ALA A 253 8.95 13.12 4.75
C ALA A 253 8.46 12.15 3.67
N LEU A 254 7.54 12.62 2.82
CA LEU A 254 7.07 11.88 1.66
C LEU A 254 7.96 12.23 0.46
N PHE A 255 8.84 11.31 0.07
CA PHE A 255 9.67 11.47 -1.14
C PHE A 255 8.82 11.32 -2.40
N LEU A 256 8.97 12.24 -3.34
CA LEU A 256 8.19 12.26 -4.58
C LEU A 256 8.70 11.26 -5.63
N LYS A 257 9.80 10.56 -5.31
CA LYS A 257 10.28 9.38 -6.05
C LYS A 257 9.83 8.07 -5.43
N ASP A 258 9.12 8.10 -4.31
CA ASP A 258 8.58 6.90 -3.66
C ASP A 258 7.25 6.52 -4.33
N ILE A 259 7.36 5.90 -5.50
CA ILE A 259 6.24 5.78 -6.44
C ILE A 259 5.09 4.91 -5.92
N PRO A 260 5.32 3.71 -5.34
CA PRO A 260 4.21 2.89 -4.83
C PRO A 260 3.40 3.63 -3.75
N ARG A 261 4.09 4.30 -2.80
CA ARG A 261 3.45 5.15 -1.79
C ARG A 261 2.63 6.27 -2.41
N LEU A 262 3.21 7.02 -3.35
CA LEU A 262 2.52 8.12 -4.02
C LEU A 262 1.28 7.66 -4.77
N ARG A 263 1.35 6.53 -5.50
CA ARG A 263 0.20 5.98 -6.21
C ARG A 263 -0.93 5.63 -5.25
N GLN A 264 -0.60 5.02 -4.12
CA GLN A 264 -1.60 4.68 -3.09
C GLN A 264 -2.27 5.94 -2.55
N LEU A 265 -1.48 6.95 -2.15
CA LEU A 265 -2.01 8.21 -1.63
C LEU A 265 -2.88 8.95 -2.67
N ILE A 266 -2.44 8.98 -3.94
CA ILE A 266 -3.21 9.63 -5.02
C ILE A 266 -4.54 8.91 -5.24
N HIS A 267 -4.57 7.57 -5.14
CA HIS A 267 -5.77 6.77 -5.21
C HIS A 267 -6.72 7.07 -4.04
N ASP A 268 -6.21 6.97 -2.81
CA ASP A 268 -7.01 7.11 -1.58
C ASP A 268 -7.64 8.51 -1.48
N TYR A 269 -6.87 9.53 -1.82
CA TYR A 269 -7.33 10.92 -1.82
C TYR A 269 -8.02 11.36 -3.12
N LYS A 270 -8.23 10.46 -4.09
CA LYS A 270 -8.85 10.74 -5.40
C LYS A 270 -8.20 11.95 -6.11
N CYS A 271 -6.89 12.01 -6.01
CA CYS A 271 -6.07 13.14 -6.46
C CYS A 271 -5.56 13.00 -7.89
N PHE A 272 -5.91 11.94 -8.62
CA PHE A 272 -5.49 11.80 -10.01
C PHE A 272 -6.01 12.96 -10.86
N ARG A 273 -5.11 13.62 -11.59
CA ARG A 273 -5.39 14.71 -12.52
C ARG A 273 -4.64 14.45 -13.82
N SER A 274 -5.15 15.00 -14.92
CA SER A 274 -4.49 14.87 -16.22
C SER A 274 -3.12 15.55 -16.24
N ASN A 275 -2.18 14.95 -16.98
CA ASN A 275 -0.78 15.35 -17.02
C ASN A 275 -0.56 16.54 -17.96
N LYS A 276 -0.94 17.72 -17.52
CA LYS A 276 -0.67 18.93 -18.32
C LYS A 276 0.78 19.38 -18.16
N MET A 277 1.40 19.16 -17.00
CA MET A 277 2.79 19.53 -16.76
C MET A 277 3.66 18.37 -16.28
N ARG A 278 4.78 18.13 -16.98
CA ARG A 278 5.80 17.17 -16.52
C ARG A 278 6.51 17.67 -15.26
N PHE A 279 6.35 16.94 -14.17
CA PHE A 279 6.92 17.29 -12.88
C PHE A 279 8.45 17.38 -12.89
N GLU A 280 9.12 16.53 -13.67
CA GLU A 280 10.58 16.57 -13.82
C GLU A 280 11.07 17.91 -14.40
N SER A 281 10.37 18.43 -15.42
CA SER A 281 10.68 19.74 -15.99
C SER A 281 10.48 20.87 -14.97
N LEU A 282 9.45 20.76 -14.13
CA LEU A 282 9.24 21.70 -13.03
C LEU A 282 10.36 21.61 -11.99
N ASN A 283 10.74 20.40 -11.56
CA ASN A 283 11.81 20.22 -10.59
C ASN A 283 13.15 20.78 -11.13
N PHE A 284 13.42 20.62 -12.42
CA PHE A 284 14.60 21.18 -13.08
C PHE A 284 14.67 22.71 -12.99
N VAL A 285 13.56 23.41 -13.20
CA VAL A 285 13.47 24.87 -13.03
C VAL A 285 13.85 25.28 -11.61
N PHE A 286 13.34 24.57 -10.60
CA PHE A 286 13.69 24.83 -9.21
C PHE A 286 15.16 24.50 -8.90
N THR A 287 15.74 23.49 -9.55
CA THR A 287 17.18 23.20 -9.47
C THR A 287 18.00 24.38 -10.00
N CYS A 288 17.58 24.98 -11.12
CA CYS A 288 18.24 26.16 -11.68
C CYS A 288 18.20 27.35 -10.71
N LEU A 289 17.04 27.63 -10.11
CA LEU A 289 16.87 28.70 -9.12
C LEU A 289 17.78 28.48 -7.90
N ARG A 290 17.84 27.25 -7.37
CA ARG A 290 18.72 26.90 -6.24
C ARG A 290 20.19 27.05 -6.60
N GLY A 291 20.60 26.61 -7.79
CA GLY A 291 21.97 26.77 -8.27
C GLY A 291 22.44 28.22 -8.29
N LYS A 292 21.50 29.17 -8.48
CA LYS A 292 21.74 30.62 -8.42
C LYS A 292 21.48 31.24 -7.04
N LYS A 293 21.16 30.44 -6.02
CA LYS A 293 20.81 30.88 -4.66
C LYS A 293 19.63 31.86 -4.61
N LEU A 294 18.76 31.84 -5.62
CA LEU A 294 17.57 32.68 -5.67
C LEU A 294 16.50 32.11 -4.74
N LYS A 295 15.88 33.00 -3.96
CA LYS A 295 14.72 32.65 -3.12
C LYS A 295 13.44 32.88 -3.90
N TRP A 296 12.46 32.00 -3.70
CA TRP A 296 11.14 32.13 -4.30
C TRP A 296 10.03 31.98 -3.25
N LYS A 297 8.84 32.45 -3.62
CA LYS A 297 7.60 32.24 -2.86
C LYS A 297 6.54 31.70 -3.80
N TYR A 298 5.77 30.70 -3.38
CA TYR A 298 4.58 30.28 -4.12
C TYR A 298 3.48 31.32 -3.95
N LEU A 299 2.77 31.67 -5.03
CA LEU A 299 1.61 32.57 -4.94
C LEU A 299 0.47 31.89 -4.16
N ASN A 300 0.21 30.64 -4.52
CA ASN A 300 -0.63 29.74 -3.77
C ASN A 300 0.22 28.54 -3.43
N SER A 301 0.38 28.22 -2.15
CA SER A 301 1.23 27.11 -1.73
C SER A 301 0.76 25.74 -2.23
N SER A 302 -0.44 25.63 -2.83
CA SER A 302 -0.97 24.42 -3.47
C SER A 302 -0.79 24.42 -4.99
N ASN A 303 -0.32 25.52 -5.57
CA ASN A 303 0.02 25.65 -6.98
C ASN A 303 1.55 25.74 -7.08
N LEU A 304 2.17 24.70 -7.64
CA LEU A 304 3.63 24.59 -7.75
C LEU A 304 4.17 25.32 -8.99
N ARG A 305 3.26 25.78 -9.86
CA ARG A 305 3.54 26.35 -11.18
C ARG A 305 3.63 27.87 -11.17
N GLU A 306 3.20 28.52 -10.09
CA GLU A 306 3.20 29.97 -9.96
C GLU A 306 4.05 30.41 -8.77
N ILE A 307 5.12 31.13 -9.05
CA ILE A 307 6.06 31.63 -8.04
C ILE A 307 6.39 33.11 -8.22
N ILE A 308 6.90 33.73 -7.16
CA ILE A 308 7.52 35.06 -7.16
C ILE A 308 9.01 34.90 -6.89
N VAL A 309 9.85 35.48 -7.74
CA VAL A 309 11.31 35.59 -7.57
C VAL A 309 11.67 37.06 -7.72
N ASN A 310 12.33 37.65 -6.71
CA ASN A 310 12.70 39.08 -6.70
C ASN A 310 11.55 40.04 -7.09
N GLY A 311 10.31 39.74 -6.68
CA GLY A 311 9.13 40.55 -6.98
C GLY A 311 8.48 40.27 -8.34
N ILE A 312 9.07 39.44 -9.18
CA ILE A 312 8.56 39.09 -10.51
C ILE A 312 7.74 37.81 -10.44
N LYS A 313 6.52 37.83 -10.99
CA LYS A 313 5.64 36.64 -11.10
C LYS A 313 6.10 35.76 -12.26
N PHE A 314 6.42 34.51 -11.96
CA PHE A 314 6.67 33.46 -12.94
C PHE A 314 5.50 32.48 -12.99
N ILE A 315 5.12 32.08 -14.20
CA ILE A 315 4.09 31.08 -14.48
C ILE A 315 4.72 30.00 -15.37
N PHE A 316 4.78 28.77 -14.89
CA PHE A 316 5.33 27.64 -15.63
C PHE A 316 4.24 26.87 -16.35
N VAL A 317 4.42 26.66 -17.66
CA VAL A 317 3.49 25.92 -18.51
C VAL A 317 4.24 24.81 -19.26
N TYR A 318 3.51 23.85 -19.82
CA TYR A 318 4.09 22.77 -20.60
C TYR A 318 3.23 22.51 -21.83
N GLU A 319 3.42 23.32 -22.86
CA GLU A 319 2.66 23.28 -24.11
C GLU A 319 3.58 22.85 -25.25
N TYR A 320 3.15 21.88 -26.06
CA TYR A 320 3.94 21.44 -27.24
C TYR A 320 4.33 22.62 -28.13
N CYS A 321 3.37 23.52 -28.35
CA CYS A 321 3.57 24.85 -28.90
C CYS A 321 2.63 25.82 -28.18
N LEU A 322 3.17 26.73 -27.38
CA LEU A 322 2.39 27.75 -26.69
C LEU A 322 1.72 28.68 -27.72
N SER A 323 0.40 28.59 -27.81
CA SER A 323 -0.44 29.36 -28.73
C SER A 323 -0.99 30.63 -28.10
N ASP A 324 -1.48 31.55 -28.93
CA ASP A 324 -2.19 32.74 -28.45
C ASP A 324 -3.52 32.37 -27.77
N VAL A 325 -4.20 31.31 -28.22
CA VAL A 325 -5.42 30.78 -27.59
C VAL A 325 -5.13 30.26 -26.18
N ALA A 326 -4.05 29.48 -26.00
CA ALA A 326 -3.63 29.01 -24.69
C ALA A 326 -3.23 30.19 -23.78
N LEU A 327 -2.56 31.20 -24.32
CA LEU A 327 -2.22 32.41 -23.57
C LEU A 327 -3.45 33.20 -23.11
N MET A 328 -4.46 33.33 -23.98
CA MET A 328 -5.72 34.00 -23.65
C MET A 328 -6.51 33.25 -22.58
N SER A 329 -6.56 31.91 -22.65
CA SER A 329 -7.30 31.11 -21.66
C SER A 329 -6.69 31.20 -20.26
N MET A 330 -5.38 31.41 -20.15
CA MET A 330 -4.70 31.61 -18.86
C MET A 330 -4.98 32.97 -18.22
N SER A 331 -5.27 34.01 -19.01
CA SER A 331 -5.47 35.39 -18.52
C SER A 331 -4.37 35.87 -17.54
N PRO A 332 -3.08 35.80 -17.93
CA PRO A 332 -1.98 36.19 -17.06
C PRO A 332 -2.02 37.69 -16.70
N VAL A 333 -1.52 37.99 -15.51
CA VAL A 333 -1.40 39.37 -14.99
C VAL A 333 -0.29 40.11 -15.73
N GLU A 334 -0.46 41.40 -16.00
CA GLU A 334 0.57 42.26 -16.59
C GLU A 334 1.90 42.14 -15.80
N ASN A 335 3.03 42.26 -16.52
CA ASN A 335 4.40 42.14 -16.01
C ASN A 335 4.79 40.75 -15.47
N SER A 336 3.97 39.72 -15.71
CA SER A 336 4.36 38.33 -15.45
C SER A 336 5.24 37.76 -16.55
N ILE A 337 6.04 36.75 -16.19
CA ILE A 337 6.86 35.96 -17.10
C ILE A 337 6.26 34.56 -17.19
N ILE A 338 5.93 34.13 -18.40
CA ILE A 338 5.43 32.79 -18.68
C ILE A 338 6.56 31.99 -19.30
N VAL A 339 6.91 30.88 -18.68
CA VAL A 339 7.99 30.01 -19.14
C VAL A 339 7.38 28.71 -19.66
N ASN A 340 7.52 28.47 -20.96
CA ASN A 340 7.13 27.19 -21.55
C ASN A 340 8.25 26.17 -21.35
N LEU A 341 7.97 25.13 -20.58
CA LEU A 341 8.93 24.11 -20.20
C LEU A 341 9.10 22.99 -21.23
N HIS A 342 8.22 22.94 -22.22
CA HIS A 342 8.35 22.00 -23.33
C HIS A 342 9.51 22.41 -24.26
N GLY A 343 10.63 21.69 -24.19
CA GLY A 343 11.86 22.05 -24.91
C GLY A 343 12.12 21.31 -26.22
N TRP A 344 11.29 20.33 -26.61
CA TRP A 344 11.63 19.40 -27.71
C TRP A 344 11.74 20.10 -29.08
N ASN A 345 11.00 21.20 -29.27
CA ASN A 345 11.01 21.99 -30.51
C ASN A 345 11.97 23.19 -30.45
N GLY A 346 12.86 23.26 -29.45
CA GLY A 346 13.77 24.39 -29.25
C GLY A 346 13.01 25.73 -29.21
N LYS A 347 13.42 26.71 -30.03
CA LYS A 347 12.79 28.03 -30.10
C LYS A 347 11.36 28.00 -30.68
N SER A 348 10.97 26.92 -31.36
CA SER A 348 9.65 26.79 -31.98
C SER A 348 8.56 26.28 -31.02
N CYS A 349 8.86 26.14 -29.72
CA CYS A 349 7.86 25.78 -28.71
C CYS A 349 6.93 26.93 -28.30
N ILE A 350 7.15 28.15 -28.79
CA ILE A 350 6.27 29.31 -28.59
C ILE A 350 5.95 29.88 -29.97
N SER A 351 4.67 30.00 -30.30
CA SER A 351 4.24 30.50 -31.60
C SER A 351 4.47 32.02 -31.75
N GLN A 352 4.68 32.48 -32.99
CA GLN A 352 4.79 33.91 -33.28
C GLN A 352 3.54 34.70 -32.84
N LYS A 353 2.35 34.12 -33.04
CA LYS A 353 1.08 34.70 -32.59
C LYS A 353 1.02 34.85 -31.07
N ALA A 354 1.59 33.90 -30.31
CA ALA A 354 1.68 34.02 -28.86
C ALA A 354 2.56 35.20 -28.44
N TYR A 355 3.71 35.42 -29.10
CA TYR A 355 4.54 36.61 -28.85
C TYR A 355 3.82 37.93 -29.16
N GLU A 356 3.10 38.01 -30.28
CA GLU A 356 2.30 39.18 -30.64
C GLU A 356 1.18 39.44 -29.61
N ARG A 357 0.52 38.38 -29.14
CA ARG A 357 -0.50 38.45 -28.09
C ARG A 357 0.10 38.89 -26.76
N ALA A 358 1.25 38.34 -26.38
CA ALA A 358 1.95 38.67 -25.14
C ALA A 358 2.31 40.16 -25.05
N LYS A 359 2.75 40.77 -26.15
CA LYS A 359 2.97 42.23 -26.24
C LYS A 359 1.70 43.02 -25.92
N LYS A 360 0.54 42.61 -26.46
CA LYS A 360 -0.75 43.26 -26.18
C LYS A 360 -1.19 43.09 -24.72
N MET A 361 -0.85 41.97 -24.10
CA MET A 361 -1.16 41.65 -22.71
C MET A 361 -0.10 42.14 -21.71
N LYS A 362 0.99 42.77 -22.19
CA LYS A 362 2.15 43.19 -21.40
C LYS A 362 2.74 42.07 -20.53
N VAL A 363 2.90 40.89 -21.11
CA VAL A 363 3.56 39.74 -20.47
C VAL A 363 4.76 39.29 -21.29
N ASN A 364 5.74 38.69 -20.63
CA ASN A 364 6.95 38.17 -21.29
C ASN A 364 6.83 36.64 -21.42
N LEU A 365 7.20 36.12 -22.58
CA LEU A 365 7.26 34.68 -22.82
C LEU A 365 8.72 34.24 -22.91
N MET A 366 9.05 33.10 -22.31
CA MET A 366 10.39 32.52 -22.32
C MET A 366 10.34 31.02 -22.55
N THR A 367 11.33 30.49 -23.26
CA THR A 367 11.69 29.08 -23.24
C THR A 367 12.44 28.73 -21.94
N THR A 368 12.59 27.43 -21.64
CA THR A 368 13.40 26.97 -20.50
C THR A 368 14.85 27.51 -20.55
N ASN A 369 15.45 27.61 -21.75
CA ASN A 369 16.82 28.10 -21.90
C ASN A 369 16.91 29.60 -21.62
N GLU A 370 16.00 30.39 -22.21
CA GLU A 370 15.93 31.83 -21.94
C GLU A 370 15.67 32.11 -20.46
N PHE A 371 14.83 31.30 -19.80
CA PHE A 371 14.65 31.39 -18.36
C PHE A 371 15.96 31.17 -17.59
N ARG A 372 16.76 30.14 -17.95
CA ARG A 372 18.05 29.86 -17.31
C ARG A 372 19.04 31.02 -17.47
N ASP A 373 19.08 31.61 -18.65
CA ASP A 373 19.92 32.77 -18.94
C ASP A 373 19.44 34.00 -18.15
N TYR A 374 18.13 34.22 -18.11
CA TYR A 374 17.50 35.32 -17.40
C TYR A 374 17.76 35.28 -15.89
N ILE A 375 17.62 34.12 -15.24
CA ILE A 375 17.92 34.01 -13.80
C ILE A 375 19.43 34.04 -13.49
N SER A 376 20.30 33.90 -14.49
CA SER A 376 21.75 33.95 -14.28
C SER A 376 22.27 35.38 -14.08
N VAL A 377 21.47 36.37 -14.48
CA VAL A 377 21.80 37.81 -14.36
C VAL A 377 20.92 38.51 -13.30
N MET A 378 20.14 37.75 -12.53
CA MET A 378 19.25 38.25 -11.47
C MET A 378 19.91 38.48 -10.11
#